data_AF-A0A3D3JY63-F1
#
_entry.id   AF-A0A3D3JY63-F1
#
_cell.length_a   1.000
_cell.length_b   1.000
_cell.length_c   1.000
_cell.angle_alpha   90.00
_cell.angle_beta   90.00
_cell.angle_gamma   90.00
#
_symmetry.space_group_name_H-M   'P 1'
#
loop_
_entity.id
_entity.type
_entity.pdbx_description
1 polymer ?
#
loop_
_entity_poly.entity_id
_entity_poly.type
_entity_poly.pdbx_seq_one_letter_code
_entity_poly.pdbx_strand_id
1 'polypeptide(L)'
;SMFLPRAKGDRPQVVPDGCVNLGLVGQFVETNNDVVFTMESSVRTARIAVYELLDSNKQVPDINPLQYDIRHLLKAANTLNDGKGFPGSGILNKVLKNTYFEHILPEISHDEHDGFFAQQWDKLKGLFEHKQEGE
;
A
#
# COMPACT_ATOMS: atom_id res chain seq x y z
N SER A 1 -8.85 -17.42 13.83
CA SER A 1 -9.51 -18.02 12.65
C SER A 1 -9.40 -17.15 11.40
N MET A 2 -9.67 -15.84 11.47
CA MET A 2 -9.69 -14.95 10.29
C MET A 2 -8.34 -14.74 9.57
N PHE A 3 -7.21 -14.95 10.25
CA PHE A 3 -5.85 -14.83 9.68
C PHE A 3 -5.19 -16.16 9.31
N LEU A 4 -5.94 -17.26 9.29
CA LEU A 4 -5.39 -18.52 8.84
C LEU A 4 -5.05 -18.44 7.34
N PRO A 5 -4.00 -19.15 6.88
CA PRO A 5 -3.68 -19.27 5.46
C PRO A 5 -4.92 -19.67 4.65
N ARG A 6 -5.05 -19.11 3.45
CA ARG A 6 -6.20 -19.27 2.58
C ARG A 6 -5.76 -19.43 1.14
N ALA A 7 -6.57 -20.14 0.36
CA ALA A 7 -6.46 -20.29 -1.08
C ALA A 7 -7.62 -19.59 -1.79
N LYS A 8 -7.52 -19.51 -3.12
CA LYS A 8 -8.58 -18.97 -3.97
C LYS A 8 -9.85 -19.83 -3.81
N GLY A 9 -10.95 -19.21 -3.43
CA GLY A 9 -12.26 -19.87 -3.25
C GLY A 9 -12.57 -20.28 -1.81
N ASP A 10 -11.62 -20.21 -0.87
CA ASP A 10 -11.87 -20.53 0.55
C ASP A 10 -12.88 -19.59 1.21
N ARG A 11 -13.02 -18.38 0.68
CA ARG A 11 -14.04 -17.42 1.08
C ARG A 11 -14.97 -17.17 -0.11
N PRO A 12 -16.30 -17.24 0.09
CA PRO A 12 -17.25 -16.91 -0.96
C PRO A 12 -17.30 -15.41 -1.21
N GLN A 13 -17.71 -15.01 -2.41
CA GLN A 13 -18.08 -13.61 -2.67
C GLN A 13 -19.26 -13.19 -1.79
N VAL A 14 -19.43 -11.87 -1.62
CA VAL A 14 -20.55 -11.31 -0.84
C VAL A 14 -21.89 -11.78 -1.38
N VAL A 15 -22.09 -11.75 -2.70
CA VAL A 15 -23.19 -12.44 -3.39
C VAL A 15 -22.56 -13.47 -4.33
N PRO A 16 -22.64 -14.78 -4.01
CA PRO A 16 -22.11 -15.81 -4.88
C PRO A 16 -22.84 -15.87 -6.24
N ASP A 17 -22.12 -16.31 -7.28
CA ASP A 17 -22.68 -16.43 -8.63
C ASP A 17 -23.99 -17.25 -8.65
N GLY A 18 -25.03 -16.67 -9.24
CA GLY A 18 -26.36 -17.29 -9.33
C GLY A 18 -27.27 -17.09 -8.12
N CYS A 19 -26.79 -16.48 -7.02
CA CYS A 19 -27.63 -16.11 -5.90
C CYS A 19 -28.41 -14.83 -6.20
N VAL A 20 -29.75 -14.90 -6.11
CA VAL A 20 -30.64 -13.75 -6.37
C VAL A 20 -31.28 -13.16 -5.11
N ASN A 21 -31.12 -13.83 -3.96
CA ASN A 21 -31.77 -13.46 -2.70
C ASN A 21 -30.94 -13.79 -1.44
N LEU A 22 -29.65 -14.08 -1.60
CA LEU A 22 -28.74 -14.43 -0.51
C LEU A 22 -27.49 -13.56 -0.58
N GLY A 23 -27.16 -12.88 0.53
CA GLY A 23 -25.92 -12.13 0.70
C GLY A 23 -25.19 -12.57 1.96
N LEU A 24 -23.90 -12.91 1.81
CA LEU A 24 -23.01 -13.31 2.89
C LEU A 24 -22.19 -12.09 3.34
N VAL A 25 -22.10 -11.85 4.64
CA VAL A 25 -21.44 -10.66 5.20
C VAL A 25 -20.50 -11.01 6.34
N GLY A 26 -19.60 -10.09 6.66
CA GLY A 26 -18.68 -10.21 7.79
C GLY A 26 -17.25 -10.55 7.39
N GLN A 27 -16.56 -11.31 8.24
CA GLN A 27 -15.09 -11.42 8.21
C GLN A 27 -14.56 -12.63 7.43
N PHE A 28 -15.46 -13.43 6.86
CA PHE A 28 -15.13 -14.68 6.17
C PHE A 28 -15.59 -14.68 4.71
N VAL A 29 -15.94 -13.52 4.17
CA VAL A 29 -16.32 -13.34 2.76
C VAL A 29 -15.23 -12.58 2.02
N GLU A 30 -15.16 -12.79 0.71
CA GLU A 30 -14.19 -12.15 -0.17
C GLU A 30 -14.62 -10.73 -0.50
N THR A 31 -13.67 -9.80 -0.43
CA THR A 31 -13.81 -8.42 -0.91
C THR A 31 -12.51 -7.98 -1.57
N ASN A 32 -12.57 -7.03 -2.49
CA ASN A 32 -11.38 -6.48 -3.14
C ASN A 32 -10.59 -5.60 -2.16
N ASN A 33 -9.28 -5.84 -2.06
CA ASN A 33 -8.27 -5.02 -1.36
C ASN A 33 -8.45 -4.76 0.14
N ASP A 34 -9.58 -5.12 0.75
CA ASP A 34 -9.89 -4.86 2.15
C ASP A 34 -9.29 -5.89 3.13
N VAL A 35 -9.18 -5.51 4.40
CA VAL A 35 -8.55 -6.30 5.47
C VAL A 35 -9.55 -6.72 6.54
N VAL A 36 -9.61 -8.02 6.81
CA VAL A 36 -10.45 -8.58 7.89
C VAL A 36 -9.92 -8.19 9.28
N PHE A 37 -10.71 -8.47 10.31
CA PHE A 37 -10.49 -8.05 11.70
C PHE A 37 -10.78 -6.56 11.94
N THR A 38 -11.56 -5.94 11.06
CA THR A 38 -11.99 -4.54 11.20
C THR A 38 -13.51 -4.43 11.19
N MET A 39 -14.04 -3.43 11.88
CA MET A 39 -15.45 -3.06 11.75
C MET A 39 -15.76 -2.61 10.31
N GLU A 40 -14.81 -1.94 9.66
CA GLU A 40 -14.94 -1.43 8.30
C GLU A 40 -15.33 -2.55 7.32
N SER A 41 -14.66 -3.71 7.36
CA SER A 41 -15.00 -4.82 6.48
C SER A 41 -16.39 -5.40 6.72
N SER A 42 -16.87 -5.43 7.96
CA SER A 42 -18.25 -5.85 8.26
C SER A 42 -19.26 -4.89 7.61
N VAL A 43 -19.01 -3.58 7.70
CA VAL A 43 -19.90 -2.58 7.10
C VAL A 43 -19.81 -2.59 5.58
N ARG A 44 -18.60 -2.77 5.03
CA ARG A 44 -18.33 -2.84 3.59
C ARG A 44 -19.07 -4.00 2.94
N THR A 45 -18.93 -5.21 3.50
CA THR A 45 -19.61 -6.42 3.00
C THR A 45 -21.13 -6.30 3.06
N ALA A 46 -21.67 -5.70 4.13
CA ALA A 46 -23.10 -5.42 4.22
C ALA A 46 -23.59 -4.46 3.13
N ARG A 47 -22.83 -3.40 2.81
CA ARG A 47 -23.17 -2.47 1.73
C ARG A 47 -23.14 -3.15 0.36
N ILE A 48 -22.14 -3.97 0.10
CA ILE A 48 -22.04 -4.73 -1.16
C ILE A 48 -23.27 -5.64 -1.31
N ALA A 49 -23.61 -6.41 -0.28
CA ALA A 49 -24.75 -7.33 -0.32
C ALA A 49 -26.07 -6.61 -0.64
N VAL A 50 -26.33 -5.48 0.02
CA VAL A 50 -27.56 -4.70 -0.21
C VAL A 50 -27.58 -4.08 -1.61
N TYR A 51 -26.46 -3.53 -2.06
CA TYR A 51 -26.42 -2.83 -3.35
C TYR A 51 -26.54 -3.80 -4.52
N GLU A 52 -25.92 -4.97 -4.40
CA GLU A 52 -25.97 -6.01 -5.43
C GLU A 52 -27.33 -6.71 -5.49
N LEU A 53 -27.91 -7.10 -4.35
CA LEU A 53 -29.22 -7.79 -4.32
C LEU A 53 -30.40 -6.88 -4.71
N LEU A 54 -30.28 -5.56 -4.54
CA LEU A 54 -31.33 -4.60 -4.87
C LEU A 54 -31.09 -3.87 -6.20
N ASP A 55 -30.06 -4.25 -6.96
CA ASP A 55 -29.65 -3.58 -8.20
C ASP A 55 -29.59 -2.04 -8.02
N SER A 56 -28.89 -1.61 -6.96
CA SER A 56 -28.85 -0.21 -6.58
C SER A 56 -27.85 0.57 -7.44
N ASN A 57 -28.22 1.77 -7.88
CA ASN A 57 -27.32 2.72 -8.57
C ASN A 57 -26.21 3.31 -7.68
N LYS A 58 -25.91 2.70 -6.53
CA LYS A 58 -24.87 3.14 -5.60
C LYS A 58 -23.67 2.21 -5.68
N GLN A 59 -22.48 2.79 -5.66
CA GLN A 59 -21.24 2.03 -5.62
C GLN A 59 -20.65 2.04 -4.21
N VAL A 60 -20.03 0.92 -3.83
CA VAL A 60 -19.18 0.86 -2.64
C VAL A 60 -17.77 1.29 -3.06
N PRO A 61 -17.24 2.42 -2.57
CA PRO A 61 -15.91 2.88 -2.95
C PRO A 61 -14.84 1.89 -2.51
N ASP A 62 -13.72 1.80 -3.24
CA ASP A 62 -12.60 0.97 -2.81
C ASP A 62 -11.94 1.50 -1.51
N ILE A 63 -10.97 0.76 -0.97
CA ILE A 63 -10.14 1.24 0.15
C ILE A 63 -9.50 2.59 -0.20
N ASN A 64 -9.19 3.38 0.83
CA ASN A 64 -8.58 4.69 0.63
C ASN A 64 -7.22 4.56 -0.12
N PRO A 65 -7.02 5.25 -1.27
CA PRO A 65 -5.83 5.07 -2.12
C PRO A 65 -4.55 5.72 -1.57
N LEU A 66 -4.39 5.88 -0.25
CA LEU A 66 -3.20 6.50 0.36
C LEU A 66 -1.91 5.75 0.05
N GLN A 67 -1.98 4.45 -0.27
CA GLN A 67 -0.83 3.68 -0.71
C GLN A 67 -0.22 4.20 -2.03
N TYR A 68 -0.98 4.97 -2.82
CA TYR A 68 -0.51 5.59 -4.05
C TYR A 68 -0.10 7.05 -3.87
N ASP A 69 -0.31 7.62 -2.68
CA ASP A 69 0.11 8.99 -2.38
C ASP A 69 1.62 9.04 -2.15
N ILE A 70 2.32 9.80 -3.01
CA ILE A 70 3.78 9.94 -2.95
C ILE A 70 4.27 10.38 -1.57
N ARG A 71 3.50 11.21 -0.85
CA ARG A 71 3.86 11.68 0.49
C ARG A 71 3.91 10.52 1.49
N HIS A 72 2.94 9.61 1.40
CA HIS A 72 2.88 8.43 2.25
C HIS A 72 3.92 7.38 1.85
N LEU A 73 4.19 7.23 0.55
CA LEU A 73 5.25 6.34 0.05
C LEU A 73 6.63 6.76 0.55
N LEU A 74 6.99 8.04 0.41
CA LEU A 74 8.26 8.57 0.86
C LEU A 74 8.40 8.51 2.38
N LYS A 75 7.32 8.82 3.11
CA LYS A 75 7.27 8.71 4.56
C LYS A 75 7.45 7.26 5.01
N ALA A 76 6.72 6.31 4.41
CA ALA A 76 6.83 4.89 4.73
C ALA A 76 8.24 4.35 4.48
N ALA A 77 8.85 4.69 3.33
CA ALA A 77 10.22 4.27 3.02
C ALA A 77 11.23 4.81 4.05
N ASN A 78 11.07 6.05 4.50
CA ASN A 78 11.91 6.63 5.54
C ASN A 78 11.68 5.98 6.91
N THR A 79 10.41 5.76 7.31
CA THR A 79 10.06 5.11 8.57
C THR A 79 10.55 3.66 8.63
N LEU A 80 10.54 2.93 7.50
CA LEU A 80 11.11 1.58 7.41
C LEU A 80 12.63 1.55 7.59
N ASN A 81 13.32 2.68 7.43
CA ASN A 81 14.75 2.82 7.68
C ASN A 81 15.06 3.72 8.89
N ASP A 82 14.21 3.64 9.94
CA ASP A 82 14.38 4.36 11.20
C ASP A 82 14.54 5.89 11.07
N GLY A 83 14.03 6.49 10.01
CA GLY A 83 14.15 7.92 9.75
C GLY A 83 15.50 8.38 9.18
N LYS A 84 16.41 7.45 8.85
CA LYS A 84 17.77 7.74 8.35
C LYS A 84 17.83 8.11 6.86
N GLY A 85 16.69 8.30 6.20
CA GLY A 85 16.59 8.41 4.74
C GLY A 85 16.55 7.03 4.06
N PHE A 86 16.37 6.97 2.75
CA PHE A 86 16.29 5.73 1.98
C PHE A 86 17.14 5.86 0.70
N PRO A 87 17.45 4.77 -0.03
CA PRO A 87 18.14 4.83 -1.31
C PRO A 87 17.52 5.85 -2.27
N GLY A 88 18.29 6.88 -2.65
CA GLY A 88 17.84 7.94 -3.55
C GLY A 88 17.23 9.19 -2.88
N SER A 89 17.09 9.19 -1.55
CA SER A 89 16.58 10.36 -0.80
C SER A 89 17.43 11.62 -1.02
N GLY A 90 18.75 11.50 -1.19
CA GLY A 90 19.65 12.63 -1.45
C GLY A 90 19.42 13.27 -2.82
N ILE A 91 19.18 12.46 -3.86
CA ILE A 91 18.83 12.96 -5.20
C ILE A 91 17.48 13.66 -5.15
N LEU A 92 16.50 13.04 -4.48
CA LEU A 92 15.16 13.58 -4.34
C LEU A 92 15.16 14.92 -3.60
N ASN A 93 15.90 15.02 -2.48
CA ASN A 93 16.12 16.26 -1.76
C ASN A 93 16.75 17.33 -2.66
N LYS A 94 17.79 16.99 -3.44
CA LYS A 94 18.45 17.96 -4.33
C LYS A 94 17.52 18.49 -5.42
N VAL A 95 16.61 17.66 -5.93
CA VAL A 95 15.66 18.03 -6.99
C VAL A 95 14.47 18.83 -6.45
N LEU A 96 13.95 18.47 -5.27
CA LEU A 96 12.71 19.04 -4.73
C LEU A 96 12.91 20.18 -3.72
N LYS A 97 14.12 20.36 -3.19
CA LYS A 97 14.43 21.47 -2.26
C LYS A 97 14.30 22.82 -2.96
N ASN A 98 13.70 23.80 -2.29
CA ASN A 98 13.32 25.12 -2.83
C ASN A 98 12.26 25.07 -3.93
N THR A 99 11.48 23.99 -4.02
CA THR A 99 10.34 23.90 -4.93
C THR A 99 9.03 23.86 -4.16
N TYR A 100 7.90 23.98 -4.86
CA TYR A 100 6.56 23.79 -4.27
C TYR A 100 6.45 22.44 -3.53
N PHE A 101 7.14 21.41 -4.02
CA PHE A 101 7.06 20.05 -3.49
C PHE A 101 8.00 19.78 -2.33
N GLU A 102 8.71 20.77 -1.78
CA GLU A 102 9.62 20.54 -0.64
C GLU A 102 8.92 19.88 0.55
N HIS A 103 7.65 20.20 0.79
CA HIS A 103 6.83 19.62 1.85
C HIS A 103 6.54 18.12 1.72
N ILE A 104 6.83 17.49 0.57
CA ILE A 104 6.65 16.04 0.39
C ILE A 104 7.86 15.25 0.88
N LEU A 105 8.99 15.92 1.09
CA LEU A 105 10.22 15.28 1.56
C LEU A 105 10.04 14.85 3.02
N PRO A 106 10.38 13.60 3.38
CA PRO A 106 10.28 13.14 4.75
C PRO A 106 11.36 13.79 5.62
N GLU A 107 11.05 14.05 6.88
CA GLU A 107 12.02 14.54 7.86
C GLU A 107 13.07 13.45 8.12
N ILE A 108 14.35 13.80 7.95
CA ILE A 108 15.49 12.89 8.17
C ILE A 108 16.05 13.20 9.55
N SER A 109 16.22 12.19 10.41
CA SER A 109 16.84 12.36 11.72
C SER A 109 18.32 12.77 11.57
N HIS A 110 18.76 13.73 12.38
CA HIS A 110 20.06 14.42 12.25
C HIS A 110 21.29 13.59 12.70
N ASP A 111 21.17 12.28 12.93
CA ASP A 111 22.20 11.56 13.68
C ASP A 111 23.39 11.03 12.84
N GLU A 112 23.39 11.04 11.51
CA GLU A 112 24.60 10.70 10.74
C GLU A 112 24.77 11.54 9.46
N HIS A 113 25.85 12.34 9.45
CA HIS A 113 26.26 13.24 8.38
C HIS A 113 27.09 12.55 7.28
N ASP A 114 26.88 13.02 6.05
CA ASP A 114 27.82 13.13 4.91
C ASP A 114 28.46 11.87 4.28
N GLY A 115 28.56 10.73 4.99
CA GLY A 115 29.14 9.49 4.44
C GLY A 115 28.17 8.58 3.68
N PHE A 116 26.86 8.74 3.93
CA PHE A 116 25.83 7.82 3.44
C PHE A 116 25.55 7.98 1.94
N PHE A 117 25.64 9.20 1.39
CA PHE A 117 25.41 9.44 -0.04
C PHE A 117 26.50 8.79 -0.91
N ALA A 118 27.76 8.89 -0.50
CA ALA A 118 28.87 8.21 -1.16
C ALA A 118 28.70 6.68 -1.11
N GLN A 119 28.34 6.14 0.06
CA GLN A 119 28.06 4.71 0.22
C GLN A 119 26.84 4.24 -0.59
N GLN A 120 25.79 5.06 -0.72
CA GLN A 120 24.64 4.74 -1.57
C GLN A 120 25.01 4.73 -3.05
N TRP A 121 25.81 5.71 -3.51
CA TRP A 121 26.25 5.77 -4.89
C TRP A 121 27.15 4.59 -5.26
N ASP A 122 28.05 4.18 -4.37
CA ASP A 122 28.90 3.01 -4.57
C ASP A 122 28.08 1.70 -4.54
N LYS A 123 27.10 1.56 -3.64
CA LYS A 123 26.18 0.41 -3.64
C LYS A 123 25.32 0.35 -4.90
N LEU A 124 24.85 1.49 -5.38
CA LEU A 124 24.03 1.59 -6.58
C LEU A 124 24.87 1.27 -7.82
N LYS A 125 26.10 1.80 -7.92
CA LYS A 125 27.07 1.41 -8.96
C LYS A 125 27.37 -0.08 -8.95
N GLY A 126 27.68 -0.67 -7.80
CA GLY A 126 27.94 -2.11 -7.69
C GLY A 126 26.74 -2.97 -8.12
N LEU A 127 25.50 -2.50 -7.89
CA LEU A 127 24.29 -3.17 -8.36
C LEU A 127 24.10 -3.08 -9.89
N PHE A 128 24.53 -1.98 -10.51
CA PHE A 128 24.50 -1.80 -11.95
C PHE A 128 25.65 -2.53 -12.66
N GLU A 129 26.83 -2.64 -12.05
CA GLU A 129 27.98 -3.40 -12.58
C GLU A 129 27.71 -4.91 -12.54
N HIS A 130 27.13 -5.45 -11.45
CA HIS A 130 26.72 -6.86 -11.40
C HIS A 130 25.64 -7.24 -12.43
N LYS A 131 24.91 -6.26 -12.97
CA LYS A 131 23.92 -6.49 -14.04
C LYS A 131 24.57 -6.57 -15.43
N GLN A 132 25.83 -6.16 -15.59
CA GLN A 132 26.57 -6.24 -16.86
C GLN A 132 27.46 -7.48 -17.00
N GLU A 133 27.81 -8.16 -15.91
CA GLU A 133 28.61 -9.41 -15.95
C GLU A 133 27.75 -10.69 -16.05
N GLY A 134 26.43 -10.55 -16.19
CA GLY A 134 25.45 -11.64 -16.25
C GLY A 134 24.84 -11.90 -17.64
N GLU A 135 25.56 -11.59 -18.72
CA GLU A 135 25.31 -12.09 -20.08
C GLU A 135 26.47 -12.98 -20.56
#